data_AF-A0A3S5D7V8-F1
#
_entry.id   AF-A0A3S5D7V8-F1
#
_cell.length_a   1.000
_cell.length_b   1.000
_cell.length_c   1.000
_cell.angle_alpha   90.00
_cell.angle_beta   90.00
_cell.angle_gamma   90.00
#
_symmetry.space_group_name_H-M   'P 1'
#
loop_
_entity.id
_entity.type
_entity.pdbx_description
1 polymer ?
#
loop_
_entity_poly.entity_id
_entity_poly.type
_entity_poly.pdbx_seq_one_letter_code
_entity_poly.pdbx_strand_id
1 'polypeptide(L)'
;MTLPSGFGSGHLGLKNGQARSVNQWAAMGIRQADGSALPSATLRSWIITPDDAQGRAFMVYDNFRTIMHWNRSYYFAISVGMMADAVGQ
;
A
#
# COMPACT_ATOMS: atom_id res chain seq x y z
N MET A 1 4.83 5.14 3.69
CA MET A 1 3.64 6.02 3.83
C MET A 1 3.32 6.17 5.29
N THR A 2 2.63 7.26 5.62
CA THR A 2 2.31 7.63 7.00
C THR A 2 0.83 7.38 7.25
N LEU A 3 0.56 6.59 8.29
CA LEU A 3 -0.80 6.31 8.76
C LEU A 3 -1.18 7.34 9.84
N PRO A 4 -2.42 7.83 9.86
CA PRO A 4 -2.89 8.68 10.94
C PRO A 4 -2.95 7.92 12.27
N SER A 5 -2.74 8.62 13.38
CA SER A 5 -2.88 8.07 14.73
C SER A 5 -4.32 7.57 14.96
N GLY A 6 -4.47 6.26 15.14
CA GLY A 6 -5.80 5.60 15.28
C GLY A 6 -6.29 4.87 14.03
N PHE A 7 -5.47 4.73 12.99
CA PHE A 7 -5.83 3.94 11.83
C PHE A 7 -6.04 2.46 12.21
N GLY A 8 -7.29 1.98 12.12
CA GLY A 8 -7.66 0.64 12.55
C GLY A 8 -6.99 -0.44 11.72
N SER A 9 -6.27 -1.35 12.38
CA SER A 9 -5.55 -2.48 11.75
C SER A 9 -6.46 -3.40 10.92
N GLY A 10 -7.78 -3.34 11.11
CA GLY A 10 -8.75 -4.08 10.30
C GLY A 10 -8.75 -3.70 8.81
N HIS A 11 -8.22 -2.54 8.43
CA HIS A 11 -8.07 -2.11 7.04
C HIS A 11 -6.73 -2.51 6.40
N LEU A 12 -5.81 -3.08 7.18
CA LEU A 12 -4.48 -3.48 6.72
C LEU A 12 -4.45 -4.95 6.29
N GLY A 13 -3.83 -5.22 5.15
CA GLY A 13 -3.68 -6.56 4.60
C GLY A 13 -4.03 -6.63 3.11
N LEU A 14 -4.03 -7.85 2.58
CA LEU A 14 -4.24 -8.15 1.16
C LEU A 14 -5.62 -8.74 0.85
N LYS A 15 -6.55 -8.75 1.82
CA LYS A 15 -7.87 -9.34 1.61
C LYS A 15 -8.69 -8.45 0.68
N ASN A 16 -9.55 -9.06 -0.14
CA ASN A 16 -10.43 -8.31 -1.06
C ASN A 16 -11.28 -7.25 -0.34
N GLY A 17 -11.79 -7.54 0.87
CA GLY A 17 -12.59 -6.60 1.67
C GLY A 17 -11.80 -5.41 2.24
N GLN A 18 -10.48 -5.40 2.13
CA GLN A 18 -9.59 -4.32 2.57
C GLN A 18 -9.14 -3.43 1.41
N ALA A 19 -9.55 -3.77 0.18
CA ALA A 19 -9.22 -3.01 -1.00
C ALA A 19 -9.96 -1.67 -1.01
N ARG A 20 -9.24 -0.58 -1.27
CA ARG A 20 -9.83 0.75 -1.47
C ARG A 20 -9.14 1.47 -2.62
N SER A 21 -9.75 2.52 -3.15
CA SER A 21 -9.06 3.37 -4.12
C SER A 21 -8.04 4.27 -3.45
N VAL A 22 -7.03 4.75 -4.19
CA VAL A 22 -6.06 5.73 -3.68
C VAL A 22 -6.76 6.99 -3.14
N ASN A 23 -7.81 7.46 -3.80
CA ASN A 23 -8.64 8.57 -3.30
C ASN A 23 -9.31 8.27 -1.96
N GLN A 24 -9.81 7.05 -1.74
CA GLN A 24 -10.40 6.68 -0.46
C GLN A 24 -9.34 6.67 0.65
N TRP A 25 -8.13 6.18 0.35
CA TRP A 25 -7.02 6.23 1.31
C TRP A 25 -6.62 7.67 1.64
N ALA A 26 -6.55 8.54 0.64
CA ALA A 26 -6.29 9.96 0.85
C ALA A 26 -7.37 10.60 1.74
N ALA A 27 -8.64 10.30 1.50
CA ALA A 27 -9.77 10.77 2.30
C ALA A 27 -9.74 10.24 3.75
N MET A 28 -9.15 9.08 3.97
CA MET A 28 -8.90 8.51 5.32
C MET A 28 -7.70 9.14 6.03
N GLY A 29 -7.04 10.14 5.41
CA GLY A 29 -5.91 10.84 6.00
C GLY A 29 -4.56 10.14 5.80
N ILE A 30 -4.50 9.14 4.90
CA ILE A 30 -3.23 8.48 4.57
C ILE A 30 -2.42 9.38 3.65
N ARG A 31 -1.12 9.46 3.94
CA ARG A 31 -0.18 10.32 3.23
C ARG A 31 1.03 9.55 2.72
N GLN A 32 1.70 10.11 1.74
CA GLN A 32 2.99 9.61 1.29
C GLN A 32 4.04 9.69 2.41
N ALA A 33 5.16 8.99 2.23
CA ALA A 33 6.21 8.92 3.26
C ALA A 33 6.89 10.27 3.52
N ASP A 34 6.85 11.17 2.54
CA ASP A 34 7.32 12.55 2.61
C ASP A 34 6.30 13.51 3.25
N GLY A 35 5.09 13.04 3.57
CA GLY A 35 4.00 13.85 4.12
C GLY A 35 3.11 14.51 3.06
N SER A 36 3.39 14.31 1.77
CA SER A 36 2.57 14.77 0.65
C SER A 36 1.24 14.03 0.57
N ALA A 37 0.25 14.67 -0.04
CA ALA A 37 -1.03 14.02 -0.34
C ALA A 37 -0.81 12.88 -1.35
N LEU A 38 -1.59 11.81 -1.22
CA LEU A 38 -1.58 10.76 -2.23
C LEU A 38 -2.11 11.30 -3.57
N PRO A 39 -1.57 10.82 -4.71
CA PRO A 39 -2.06 11.22 -6.02
C PRO A 39 -3.54 10.83 -6.16
N SER A 40 -4.31 11.67 -6.86
CA SER A 40 -5.72 11.39 -7.08
C SER A 40 -5.88 10.25 -8.09
N ALA A 41 -6.02 9.03 -7.58
CA ALA A 41 -6.19 7.83 -8.40
C ALA A 41 -7.40 7.01 -7.93
N THR A 42 -8.15 6.49 -8.90
CA THR A 42 -9.25 5.56 -8.67
C THR A 42 -8.76 4.10 -8.66
N LEU A 43 -7.46 3.87 -8.86
CA LEU A 43 -6.85 2.55 -8.83
C LEU A 43 -7.09 1.87 -7.48
N ARG A 44 -7.48 0.60 -7.55
CA ARG A 44 -7.66 -0.25 -6.38
C ARG A 44 -6.30 -0.61 -5.78
N SER A 45 -6.16 -0.37 -4.49
CA SER A 45 -4.96 -0.63 -3.73
C SER A 45 -5.27 -1.13 -2.33
N TRP A 46 -4.25 -1.71 -1.72
CA TRP A 46 -4.23 -2.23 -0.36
C TRP A 46 -3.11 -1.57 0.40
N ILE A 47 -3.22 -1.56 1.72
CA ILE A 47 -2.13 -1.12 2.57
C ILE A 47 -1.70 -2.29 3.43
N ILE A 48 -0.41 -2.58 3.41
CA ILE A 48 0.21 -3.64 4.19
C ILE A 48 1.23 -3.05 5.14
N THR A 49 1.31 -3.62 6.34
CA THR A 49 2.33 -3.34 7.33
C THR A 49 3.02 -4.67 7.63
N PRO A 50 4.20 -4.94 7.05
CA PRO A 50 4.98 -6.10 7.43
C PRO A 50 5.37 -5.96 8.92
N ASP A 51 5.21 -7.01 9.72
CA ASP A 51 5.56 -7.01 11.14
C ASP A 51 7.02 -6.56 11.39
N ASP A 52 7.92 -6.89 10.46
CA ASP A 52 9.35 -6.53 10.50
C ASP A 52 9.68 -5.12 9.98
N ALA A 53 8.69 -4.38 9.45
CA ALA A 53 8.94 -3.09 8.79
C ALA A 53 9.05 -1.89 9.75
N GLN A 54 9.16 -2.12 11.06
CA GLN A 54 9.21 -1.09 12.11
C GLN A 54 8.02 -0.11 12.02
N GLY A 55 6.81 -0.65 11.82
CA GLY A 55 5.59 0.15 11.70
C GLY A 55 5.43 0.91 10.38
N ARG A 56 6.27 0.64 9.38
CA ARG A 56 6.09 1.22 8.03
C ARG A 56 4.96 0.53 7.29
N ALA A 57 4.09 1.35 6.73
CA ALA A 57 3.04 0.93 5.81
C ALA A 57 3.49 1.08 4.36
N PHE A 58 2.96 0.22 3.49
CA PHE A 58 3.16 0.22 2.05
C PHE A 58 1.82 0.07 1.33
N MET A 59 1.64 0.82 0.25
CA MET A 59 0.48 0.73 -0.63
C MET A 59 0.87 -0.18 -1.77
N VAL A 60 0.01 -1.13 -2.04
CA VAL A 60 0.24 -2.14 -3.07
C VAL A 60 -0.99 -2.21 -3.94
N TYR A 61 -0.79 -2.45 -5.23
CA TYR A 61 -1.85 -2.49 -6.23
C TYR A 61 -2.15 -3.94 -6.63
N ASP A 62 -3.10 -4.14 -7.54
CA ASP A 62 -3.49 -5.47 -8.00
C ASP A 62 -2.30 -6.29 -8.54
N ASN A 63 -1.37 -5.63 -9.25
CA ASN A 63 -0.14 -6.25 -9.78
C ASN A 63 0.72 -6.91 -8.68
N PHE A 64 0.73 -6.33 -7.47
CA PHE A 64 1.47 -6.88 -6.33
C PHE A 64 0.91 -8.24 -5.91
N ARG A 65 -0.41 -8.43 -5.99
CA ARG A 65 -1.05 -9.72 -5.66
C ARG A 65 -0.71 -10.79 -6.68
N THR A 66 -0.63 -10.42 -7.96
CA THR A 66 -0.17 -11.32 -9.02
C THR A 66 1.27 -11.76 -8.77
N ILE A 67 2.16 -10.84 -8.37
CA ILE A 67 3.56 -11.16 -8.02
C ILE A 67 3.62 -12.06 -6.77
N MET A 68 2.84 -11.74 -5.72
CA MET A 68 2.74 -12.54 -4.50
C MET A 68 2.18 -13.96 -4.73
N HIS A 69 1.33 -14.13 -5.75
CA HIS A 69 0.83 -15.45 -6.14
C HIS A 69 1.94 -16.31 -6.76
N TRP A 70 2.86 -15.69 -7.50
CA TRP A 70 4.02 -16.35 -8.10
C TRP A 70 5.15 -16.62 -7.09
N ASN A 71 5.39 -15.70 -6.15
CA ASN A 71 6.40 -15.85 -5.11
C ASN A 71 5.92 -15.17 -3.82
N ARG A 72 5.74 -15.94 -2.74
CA ARG A 72 5.15 -15.49 -1.47
C ARG A 72 6.05 -14.57 -0.62
N SER A 73 7.17 -14.11 -1.18
CA SER A 73 8.07 -13.17 -0.49
C SER A 73 7.57 -11.74 -0.58
N TYR A 74 7.05 -11.22 0.54
CA TYR A 74 6.65 -9.82 0.70
C TYR A 74 7.78 -8.85 0.32
N TYR A 75 9.03 -9.12 0.70
CA TYR A 75 10.18 -8.28 0.34
C TYR A 75 10.39 -8.19 -1.16
N PHE A 76 10.22 -9.30 -1.89
CA PHE A 76 10.35 -9.31 -3.34
C PHE A 76 9.26 -8.48 -4.00
N ALA A 77 8.01 -8.69 -3.59
CA ALA A 77 6.87 -7.95 -4.12
C ALA A 77 6.93 -6.45 -3.75
N ILE A 78 7.43 -6.09 -2.56
CA ILE A 78 7.60 -4.69 -2.15
C ILE A 78 8.70 -4.02 -2.98
N SER A 79 9.85 -4.68 -3.16
CA SER A 79 10.94 -4.15 -4.00
C SER A 79 10.48 -3.95 -5.44
N VAL A 80 9.74 -4.91 -6.02
CA VAL A 80 9.18 -4.78 -7.38
C VAL A 80 8.10 -3.70 -7.44
N GLY A 81 7.25 -3.59 -6.42
CA GLY A 81 6.22 -2.55 -6.34
C GLY A 81 6.82 -1.14 -6.22
N MET A 82 7.85 -0.96 -5.40
CA MET A 82 8.61 0.30 -5.30
C MET A 82 9.33 0.64 -6.60
N MET A 83 9.91 -0.36 -7.26
CA MET A 83 10.58 -0.16 -8.54
C MET A 83 9.60 0.19 -9.66
N ALA A 84 8.43 -0.43 -9.69
CA ALA A 84 7.37 -0.11 -10.66
C ALA A 84 6.77 1.30 -10.43
N ASP A 85 6.67 1.73 -9.17
CA ASP A 85 6.25 3.10 -8.81
C ASP A 85 7.29 4.14 -9.27
N ALA A 86 8.59 3.84 -9.10
CA ALA A 86 9.69 4.70 -9.53
C ALA A 86 9.88 4.78 -11.06
N VAL A 87 9.41 3.78 -11.82
CA VAL A 87 9.51 3.74 -13.29
C VAL A 87 8.31 4.40 -13.98
N GLY A 88 7.23 4.70 -13.24
CA GLY A 88 6.03 5.35 -13.77
C GLY A 88 6.09 6.88 -13.84
N GLN A 89 7.27 7.49 -13.65
CA GLN A 89 7.47 8.94 -13.65
C GLN A 89 7.93 9.48 -15.02
#